data_AF-A0A6G1LCB6-F1
#
_entry.id   AF-A0A6G1LCB6-F1
#
_cell.length_a   1.000
_cell.length_b   1.000
_cell.length_c   1.000
_cell.angle_alpha   90.00
_cell.angle_beta   90.00
_cell.angle_gamma   90.00
#
_symmetry.space_group_name_H-M   'P 1'
#
loop_
_entity.id
_entity.type
_entity.pdbx_description
1 polymer ?
#
loop_
_entity_poly.entity_id
_entity_poly.type
_entity_poly.pdbx_seq_one_letter_code
_entity_poly.pdbx_strand_id
1 'polypeptide(L)'
;MRSYLSSMAFLQKRENRTYTLELVLEESNVGPLTWRCIPCPPEAVEKMVVDISLDGKEGEVRFWGCGGPTGTVRSLYQSLNWFVHCGPLLDHEKMLARPLRLRSLELLLAVESRVCCGELAALLERMADSRMLCGVVGHYAVCKGLERIEADVKERLGTTPTVPREWDRYGFEWGEISGLKETIGSARMRPLESGSG
;
A
#
# COMPACT_ATOMS: atom_id res chain seq x y z
N MET A 1 8.11 -4.43 -26.72
CA MET A 1 8.16 -4.63 -25.26
C MET A 1 6.79 -4.72 -24.60
N ARG A 2 5.86 -3.76 -24.79
CA ARG A 2 4.51 -3.82 -24.16
C ARG A 2 3.75 -5.14 -24.38
N SER A 3 3.77 -5.72 -25.59
CA SER A 3 3.04 -6.99 -25.83
C SER A 3 3.64 -8.23 -25.17
N TYR A 4 4.93 -8.20 -24.80
CA TYR A 4 5.60 -9.32 -24.13
C TYR A 4 5.27 -9.36 -22.63
N LEU A 5 5.26 -8.20 -21.97
CA LEU A 5 4.91 -8.05 -20.54
C LEU A 5 3.43 -8.35 -20.26
N SER A 6 2.59 -8.33 -21.30
CA SER A 6 1.18 -8.73 -21.24
C SER A 6 0.93 -10.16 -21.76
N SER A 7 1.98 -10.89 -22.17
CA SER A 7 1.82 -12.24 -22.70
C SER A 7 1.48 -13.23 -21.58
N MET A 8 0.60 -14.20 -21.88
CA MET A 8 0.18 -15.22 -20.91
C MET A 8 1.37 -16.02 -20.36
N ALA A 9 2.37 -16.32 -21.19
CA ALA A 9 3.58 -17.04 -20.79
C ALA A 9 4.42 -16.25 -19.77
N PHE A 10 4.48 -14.91 -19.90
CA PHE A 10 5.17 -14.05 -18.94
C PHE A 10 4.41 -13.96 -17.62
N LEU A 11 3.08 -13.79 -17.67
CA LEU A 11 2.22 -13.64 -16.50
C LEU A 11 2.02 -14.93 -15.68
N GLN A 12 2.38 -16.11 -16.21
CA GLN A 12 2.34 -17.36 -15.45
C GLN A 12 3.29 -17.34 -14.24
N LYS A 13 4.36 -16.55 -14.27
CA LYS A 13 5.26 -16.41 -13.13
C LYS A 13 4.71 -15.38 -12.14
N ARG A 14 4.54 -15.76 -10.87
CA ARG A 14 4.02 -14.88 -9.82
C ARG A 14 4.84 -13.60 -9.63
N GLU A 15 6.15 -13.68 -9.76
CA GLU A 15 7.06 -12.53 -9.71
C GLU A 15 6.69 -11.44 -10.73
N ASN A 16 6.20 -11.84 -11.91
CA ASN A 16 5.77 -10.94 -12.97
C ASN A 16 4.39 -10.31 -12.73
N ARG A 17 3.69 -10.71 -11.67
CA ARG A 17 2.41 -10.16 -11.20
C ARG A 17 2.54 -9.50 -9.82
N THR A 18 3.77 -9.25 -9.39
CA THR A 18 4.10 -8.64 -8.11
C THR A 18 4.66 -7.25 -8.33
N TYR A 19 4.02 -6.24 -7.74
CA TYR A 19 4.57 -4.90 -7.66
C TYR A 19 5.37 -4.75 -6.37
N THR A 20 6.49 -4.02 -6.43
CA THR A 20 7.33 -3.76 -5.26
C THR A 20 7.55 -2.27 -5.10
N LEU A 21 7.16 -1.76 -3.93
CA LEU A 21 7.24 -0.36 -3.52
C LEU A 21 8.17 -0.24 -2.30
N GLU A 22 9.01 0.78 -2.28
CA GLU A 22 9.67 1.27 -1.06
C GLU A 22 8.89 2.45 -0.51
N LEU A 23 8.71 2.44 0.80
CA LEU A 23 8.00 3.46 1.54
C LEU A 23 8.82 3.83 2.78
N VAL A 24 9.05 5.12 2.97
CA VAL A 24 9.65 5.65 4.20
C VAL A 24 8.54 6.11 5.12
N LEU A 25 8.54 5.65 6.36
CA LEU A 25 7.69 6.17 7.42
C LEU A 25 8.43 7.26 8.18
N GLU A 26 7.78 8.41 8.29
CA GLU A 26 8.20 9.54 9.10
C GLU A 26 7.33 9.61 10.37
N GLU A 27 7.75 10.39 11.36
CA GLU A 27 7.11 10.46 12.70
C GLU A 27 5.58 10.68 12.65
N SER A 28 5.11 11.46 11.67
CA SER A 28 3.70 11.82 11.53
C SER A 28 3.11 11.58 10.14
N ASN A 29 3.88 11.06 9.19
CA ASN A 29 3.45 10.93 7.79
C ASN A 29 4.15 9.78 7.05
N VAL A 30 3.68 9.49 5.84
CA VAL A 30 4.43 8.70 4.85
C VAL A 30 5.34 9.65 4.07
N GLY A 31 6.64 9.35 4.08
CA GLY A 31 7.66 10.04 3.31
C GLY A 31 7.65 9.61 1.83
N PRO A 32 8.79 9.69 1.13
CA PRO A 32 8.88 9.38 -0.29
C PRO A 32 8.46 7.94 -0.63
N LEU A 33 7.73 7.81 -1.74
CA LEU A 33 7.34 6.53 -2.35
C LEU A 33 8.23 6.25 -3.56
N THR A 34 8.91 5.10 -3.57
CA THR A 34 9.80 4.70 -4.67
C THR A 34 9.45 3.32 -5.19
N TRP A 35 9.04 3.22 -6.45
CA TRP A 35 8.78 1.92 -7.08
C TRP A 35 10.09 1.22 -7.41
N ARG A 36 10.25 -0.02 -6.92
CA ARG A 36 11.34 -0.92 -7.31
C ARG A 36 11.00 -1.73 -8.55
N CYS A 37 9.77 -2.21 -8.66
CA CYS A 37 9.37 -3.11 -9.75
C CYS A 37 7.88 -2.96 -10.10
N ILE A 38 7.60 -2.84 -11.40
CA ILE A 38 6.26 -2.81 -12.01
C ILE A 38 6.31 -3.67 -13.29
N PRO A 39 6.25 -5.01 -13.15
CA PRO A 39 6.55 -5.92 -14.26
C PRO A 39 5.40 -6.10 -15.25
N CYS A 40 4.16 -5.77 -14.86
CA CYS A 40 2.96 -5.97 -15.68
C CYS A 40 2.02 -4.75 -15.60
N PRO A 41 1.01 -4.65 -16.49
CA PRO A 41 -0.04 -3.64 -16.37
C PRO A 41 -0.86 -3.80 -15.08
N PRO A 42 -1.50 -2.72 -14.59
CA PRO A 42 -2.28 -2.75 -13.35
C PRO A 42 -3.34 -3.86 -13.33
N GLU A 43 -4.03 -4.11 -14.44
CA GLU A 43 -5.08 -5.15 -14.54
C GLU A 43 -4.58 -6.58 -14.24
N ALA A 44 -3.28 -6.83 -14.39
CA ALA A 44 -2.68 -8.14 -14.21
C ALA A 44 -2.01 -8.32 -12.83
N VAL A 45 -1.90 -7.28 -12.02
CA VAL A 45 -1.26 -7.37 -10.70
C VAL A 45 -2.09 -8.25 -9.75
N GLU A 46 -1.42 -9.11 -8.98
CA GLU A 46 -2.07 -9.88 -7.90
C GLU A 46 -1.48 -9.56 -6.53
N LYS A 47 -0.20 -9.22 -6.49
CA LYS A 47 0.54 -9.03 -5.24
C LYS A 47 1.19 -7.67 -5.22
N MET A 48 1.12 -7.00 -4.08
CA MET A 48 1.88 -5.80 -3.79
C MET A 48 2.78 -6.06 -2.58
N VAL A 49 4.06 -5.76 -2.72
CA VAL A 49 5.05 -5.79 -1.65
C VAL A 49 5.47 -4.36 -1.35
N VAL A 50 5.37 -3.96 -0.08
CA VAL A 50 5.79 -2.65 0.40
C VAL A 50 6.93 -2.84 1.38
N ASP A 51 8.12 -2.44 0.99
CA ASP A 51 9.30 -2.39 1.85
C ASP A 51 9.28 -1.08 2.63
N ILE A 52 9.14 -1.20 3.95
CA ILE A 52 8.94 -0.10 4.88
C ILE A 52 10.24 0.15 5.65
N SER A 53 10.78 1.36 5.49
CA SER A 53 11.87 1.90 6.29
C SER A 53 11.40 3.05 7.18
N LEU A 54 12.17 3.37 8.22
CA LEU A 54 11.90 4.50 9.13
C LEU A 54 12.93 5.60 8.85
N ASP A 55 12.49 6.85 8.76
CA ASP A 55 13.42 7.98 8.75
C ASP A 55 13.98 8.23 10.15
N GLY A 56 15.30 8.34 10.26
CA GLY A 56 16.10 8.15 11.47
C GLY A 56 16.08 9.28 12.50
N LYS A 57 14.99 10.05 12.60
CA LYS A 57 14.80 10.97 13.73
C LYS A 57 14.08 10.24 14.85
N GLU A 58 14.55 10.45 16.08
CA GLU A 58 14.26 9.67 17.30
C GLU A 58 12.77 9.53 17.73
N GLY A 59 11.81 9.91 16.89
CA GLY A 59 10.37 9.72 17.13
C GLY A 59 9.93 8.28 16.89
N GLU A 60 9.17 7.74 17.84
CA GLU A 60 8.44 6.49 17.67
C GLU A 60 7.26 6.74 16.72
N VAL A 61 7.19 6.03 15.59
CA VAL A 61 6.05 6.14 14.67
C VAL A 61 4.79 5.68 15.38
N ARG A 62 3.84 6.59 15.58
CA ARG A 62 2.56 6.28 16.21
C ARG A 62 1.48 6.12 15.16
N PHE A 63 0.73 5.04 15.24
CA PHE A 63 -0.45 4.81 14.39
C PHE A 63 -1.75 5.37 14.99
N TRP A 64 -1.79 5.51 16.32
CA TRP A 64 -2.99 5.94 17.05
C TRP A 64 -2.65 7.02 18.08
N GLY A 65 -3.53 8.02 18.22
CA GLY A 65 -3.43 9.08 19.23
C GLY A 65 -4.73 9.22 20.05
N CYS A 66 -4.79 10.22 20.93
CA CYS A 66 -5.92 10.42 21.85
C CYS A 66 -7.28 10.72 21.17
N GLY A 67 -7.29 11.01 19.86
CA GLY A 67 -8.50 11.25 19.09
C GLY A 67 -8.87 10.15 18.08
N GLY A 68 -7.90 9.32 17.64
CA GLY A 68 -8.11 8.44 16.50
C GLY A 68 -6.83 8.17 15.70
N PRO A 69 -6.94 7.81 14.40
CA PRO A 69 -5.78 7.52 13.55
C PRO A 69 -4.87 8.74 13.39
N THR A 70 -3.56 8.51 13.36
CA THR A 70 -2.57 9.55 13.08
C THR A 70 -2.47 9.87 11.59
N GLY A 71 -1.71 10.92 11.26
CA GLY A 71 -1.39 11.27 9.86
C GLY A 71 -0.72 10.13 9.09
N THR A 72 0.10 9.32 9.76
CA THR A 72 0.75 8.15 9.16
C THR A 72 -0.26 7.10 8.68
N VAL A 73 -1.28 6.78 9.49
CA VAL A 73 -2.33 5.83 9.10
C VAL A 73 -3.12 6.35 7.90
N ARG A 74 -3.46 7.65 7.93
CA ARG A 74 -4.13 8.32 6.83
C ARG A 74 -3.32 8.21 5.55
N SER A 75 -2.05 8.54 5.59
CA SER A 75 -1.20 8.58 4.39
C SER A 75 -0.89 7.18 3.85
N LEU A 76 -0.74 6.18 4.72
CA LEU A 76 -0.62 4.78 4.29
C LEU A 76 -1.87 4.32 3.54
N TYR A 77 -3.05 4.56 4.12
CA TYR A 77 -4.30 4.22 3.46
C TYR A 77 -4.49 4.97 2.14
N GLN A 78 -4.25 6.28 2.14
CA GLN A 78 -4.46 7.10 0.95
C GLN A 78 -3.49 6.74 -0.17
N SER A 79 -2.25 6.35 0.16
CA SER A 79 -1.30 5.82 -0.81
C SER A 79 -1.82 4.53 -1.45
N LEU A 80 -2.36 3.61 -0.65
CA LEU A 80 -2.96 2.37 -1.15
C LEU A 80 -4.22 2.65 -1.99
N ASN A 81 -5.09 3.55 -1.52
CA ASN A 81 -6.32 3.97 -2.21
C ASN A 81 -5.98 4.56 -3.59
N TRP A 82 -5.04 5.49 -3.66
CA TRP A 82 -4.57 6.05 -4.93
C TRP A 82 -3.95 5.01 -5.84
N PHE A 83 -3.14 4.11 -5.30
CA PHE A 83 -2.58 3.03 -6.10
C PHE A 83 -3.69 2.16 -6.71
N VAL A 84 -4.70 1.82 -5.93
CA VAL A 84 -5.81 0.98 -6.35
C VAL A 84 -6.67 1.67 -7.42
N HIS A 85 -6.83 2.98 -7.35
CA HIS A 85 -7.69 3.73 -8.28
C HIS A 85 -6.97 4.32 -9.48
N CYS A 86 -5.70 4.71 -9.35
CA CYS A 86 -4.92 5.42 -10.36
C CYS A 86 -3.72 4.60 -10.87
N GLY A 87 -3.49 3.42 -10.30
CA GLY A 87 -2.33 2.60 -10.62
C GLY A 87 -1.02 3.18 -10.08
N PRO A 88 0.13 2.66 -10.50
CA PRO A 88 1.42 2.99 -9.91
C PRO A 88 1.90 4.42 -10.18
N LEU A 89 1.36 5.09 -11.21
CA LEU A 89 1.72 6.47 -11.50
C LEU A 89 1.07 7.47 -10.54
N LEU A 90 0.08 7.03 -9.74
CA LEU A 90 -0.69 7.87 -8.81
C LEU A 90 -1.25 9.14 -9.48
N ASP A 91 -1.54 9.06 -10.79
CA ASP A 91 -2.06 10.17 -11.58
C ASP A 91 -3.59 10.22 -11.46
N HIS A 92 -4.06 11.12 -10.60
CA HIS A 92 -5.49 11.32 -10.34
C HIS A 92 -6.31 11.75 -11.57
N GLU A 93 -5.68 12.33 -12.59
CA GLU A 93 -6.35 12.66 -13.85
C GLU A 93 -6.55 11.42 -14.73
N LYS A 94 -5.88 10.30 -14.40
CA LYS A 94 -5.89 9.05 -15.15
C LYS A 94 -6.30 7.88 -14.27
N MET A 95 -7.54 7.94 -13.78
CA MET A 95 -8.15 6.82 -13.09
C MET A 95 -8.18 5.55 -13.97
N LEU A 96 -7.94 4.41 -13.34
CA LEU A 96 -8.10 3.10 -13.96
C LEU A 96 -9.58 2.87 -14.28
N ALA A 97 -9.85 2.20 -15.41
CA ALA A 97 -11.23 1.85 -15.81
C ALA A 97 -11.94 0.97 -14.76
N ARG A 98 -11.17 0.21 -13.97
CA ARG A 98 -11.64 -0.53 -12.80
C ARG A 98 -10.59 -0.45 -11.70
N PRO A 99 -11.00 -0.28 -10.42
CA PRO A 99 -10.07 -0.34 -9.31
C PRO A 99 -9.34 -1.69 -9.25
N LEU A 100 -8.08 -1.66 -8.81
CA LEU A 100 -7.29 -2.86 -8.60
C LEU A 100 -7.86 -3.72 -7.48
N ARG A 101 -7.70 -5.04 -7.64
CA ARG A 101 -7.96 -6.02 -6.58
C ARG A 101 -6.70 -6.82 -6.34
N LEU A 102 -6.07 -6.57 -5.21
CA LEU A 102 -4.90 -7.28 -4.75
C LEU A 102 -5.33 -8.57 -4.09
N ARG A 103 -4.79 -9.69 -4.58
CA ARG A 103 -4.90 -10.97 -3.88
C ARG A 103 -4.10 -10.94 -2.58
N SER A 104 -2.93 -10.30 -2.58
CA SER A 104 -2.05 -10.20 -1.43
C SER A 104 -1.38 -8.83 -1.31
N LEU A 105 -1.36 -8.28 -0.10
CA LEU A 105 -0.58 -7.11 0.30
C LEU A 105 0.44 -7.54 1.36
N GLU A 106 1.72 -7.38 1.08
CA GLU A 106 2.79 -7.73 2.03
C GLU A 106 3.57 -6.48 2.44
N LEU A 107 3.66 -6.23 3.75
CA LEU A 107 4.49 -5.19 4.33
C LEU A 107 5.77 -5.82 4.88
N LEU A 108 6.92 -5.39 4.40
CA LEU A 108 8.23 -5.84 4.85
C LEU A 108 8.85 -4.76 5.71
N LEU A 109 9.24 -5.08 6.93
CA LEU A 109 9.99 -4.20 7.81
C LEU A 109 11.46 -4.61 7.81
N ALA A 110 12.35 -3.61 7.81
CA ALA A 110 13.75 -3.84 8.12
C ALA A 110 13.90 -4.51 9.51
N VAL A 111 14.83 -5.45 9.64
CA VAL A 111 15.09 -6.16 10.92
C VAL A 111 15.40 -5.18 12.06
N GLU A 112 16.13 -4.12 11.74
CA GLU A 112 16.53 -3.04 12.66
C GLU A 112 15.41 -2.03 12.94
N SER A 113 14.24 -2.16 12.30
CA SER A 113 13.11 -1.27 12.53
C SER A 113 12.66 -1.32 13.98
N ARG A 114 12.28 -0.18 14.57
CA ARG A 114 11.67 -0.16 15.91
C ARG A 114 10.20 -0.53 15.90
N VAL A 115 9.51 -0.35 14.77
CA VAL A 115 8.12 -0.77 14.60
C VAL A 115 8.06 -2.30 14.71
N CYS A 116 7.14 -2.81 15.51
CA CYS A 116 6.94 -4.25 15.63
C CYS A 116 5.92 -4.75 14.59
N CYS A 117 6.05 -6.01 14.15
CA CYS A 117 5.07 -6.62 13.24
C CYS A 117 3.65 -6.53 13.82
N GLY A 118 3.51 -6.71 15.13
CA GLY A 118 2.23 -6.66 15.84
C GLY A 118 1.49 -5.34 15.67
N GLU A 119 2.18 -4.20 15.71
CA GLU A 119 1.57 -2.87 15.54
C GLU A 119 1.03 -2.66 14.13
N LEU A 120 1.82 -3.00 13.11
CA LEU A 120 1.36 -2.90 11.71
C LEU A 120 0.28 -3.92 11.39
N ALA A 121 0.37 -5.14 11.94
CA ALA A 121 -0.67 -6.14 11.77
C ALA A 121 -1.99 -5.69 12.42
N ALA A 122 -1.93 -5.12 13.63
CA ALA A 122 -3.10 -4.56 14.31
C ALA A 122 -3.68 -3.35 13.56
N LEU A 123 -2.84 -2.54 12.91
CA LEU A 123 -3.30 -1.49 12.00
C LEU A 123 -4.10 -2.09 10.82
N LEU A 124 -3.53 -3.06 10.12
CA LEU A 124 -4.18 -3.69 8.96
C LEU A 124 -5.47 -4.41 9.36
N GLU A 125 -5.49 -5.07 10.51
CA GLU A 125 -6.69 -5.69 11.09
C GLU A 125 -7.78 -4.66 11.32
N ARG A 126 -7.46 -3.53 11.97
CA ARG A 126 -8.42 -2.44 12.20
C ARG A 126 -8.93 -1.84 10.89
N MET A 127 -8.08 -1.68 9.88
CA MET A 127 -8.49 -1.20 8.56
C MET A 127 -9.40 -2.21 7.86
N ALA A 128 -9.12 -3.51 7.97
CA ALA A 128 -9.96 -4.58 7.45
C ALA A 128 -11.34 -4.59 8.15
N ASP A 129 -11.36 -4.52 9.49
CA ASP A 129 -12.60 -4.46 10.28
C ASP A 129 -13.43 -3.22 9.99
N SER A 130 -12.76 -2.11 9.72
CA SER A 130 -13.35 -0.85 9.27
C SER A 130 -13.85 -0.89 7.83
N ARG A 131 -13.71 -2.04 7.14
CA ARG A 131 -14.06 -2.29 5.74
C ARG A 131 -13.21 -1.53 4.72
N MET A 132 -12.15 -0.85 5.15
CA MET A 132 -11.31 -0.04 4.28
C MET A 132 -10.48 -0.88 3.30
N LEU A 133 -10.28 -2.16 3.60
CA LEU A 133 -9.57 -3.12 2.73
C LEU A 133 -10.50 -4.12 2.00
N CYS A 134 -11.78 -4.18 2.36
CA CYS A 134 -12.72 -5.19 1.86
C CYS A 134 -12.96 -5.06 0.34
N GLY A 135 -12.76 -6.13 -0.43
CA GLY A 135 -12.93 -6.12 -1.88
C GLY A 135 -11.79 -5.44 -2.65
N VAL A 136 -10.75 -5.00 -1.93
CA VAL A 136 -9.52 -4.39 -2.47
C VAL A 136 -8.34 -5.29 -2.22
N VAL A 137 -8.18 -5.78 -0.98
CA VAL A 137 -7.14 -6.71 -0.56
C VAL A 137 -7.81 -8.00 -0.10
N GLY A 138 -7.37 -9.16 -0.62
CA GLY A 138 -7.87 -10.46 -0.18
C GLY A 138 -7.14 -11.02 1.05
N HIS A 139 -5.83 -10.76 1.14
CA HIS A 139 -4.96 -11.27 2.18
C HIS A 139 -3.87 -10.24 2.48
N TYR A 140 -3.44 -10.11 3.75
CA TYR A 140 -2.28 -9.31 4.10
C TYR A 140 -1.27 -10.07 4.95
N ALA A 141 -0.01 -9.67 4.85
CA ALA A 141 1.05 -10.12 5.73
C ALA A 141 1.99 -8.98 6.13
N VAL A 142 2.52 -9.05 7.34
CA VAL A 142 3.58 -8.19 7.87
C VAL A 142 4.77 -9.06 8.25
N CYS A 143 5.93 -8.75 7.70
CA CYS A 143 7.16 -9.53 7.89
C CYS A 143 8.28 -8.67 8.48
N LYS A 144 9.05 -9.22 9.42
CA LYS A 144 10.29 -8.62 9.93
C LYS A 144 11.30 -9.71 10.26
N GLY A 145 12.32 -9.85 9.41
CA GLY A 145 13.25 -10.97 9.50
C GLY A 145 12.51 -12.31 9.34
N LEU A 146 12.52 -13.13 10.40
CA LEU A 146 11.81 -14.43 10.44
C LEU A 146 10.39 -14.32 11.00
N GLU A 147 10.02 -13.18 11.59
CA GLU A 147 8.67 -12.96 12.10
C GLU A 147 7.71 -12.68 10.94
N ARG A 148 6.55 -13.34 10.96
CA ARG A 148 5.48 -13.14 9.99
C ARG A 148 4.12 -13.20 10.69
N ILE A 149 3.33 -12.16 10.52
CA ILE A 149 1.92 -12.11 10.94
C ILE A 149 1.08 -11.92 9.69
N GLU A 150 0.07 -12.75 9.47
CA GLU A 150 -0.76 -12.71 8.28
C GLU A 150 -2.23 -13.00 8.60
N ALA A 151 -3.13 -12.45 7.81
CA ALA A 151 -4.55 -12.72 7.91
C ALA A 151 -5.28 -12.51 6.59
N ASP A 152 -6.41 -13.20 6.43
CA ASP A 152 -7.32 -12.98 5.31
C ASP A 152 -8.28 -11.83 5.60
N VAL A 153 -8.47 -10.95 4.61
CA VAL A 153 -9.46 -9.89 4.69
C VAL A 153 -10.82 -10.49 4.32
N LYS A 154 -11.66 -10.71 5.32
CA LYS A 154 -12.98 -11.29 5.12
C LYS A 154 -13.84 -10.36 4.27
N GLU A 155 -14.16 -10.77 3.05
CA GLU A 155 -15.17 -10.10 2.25
C GLU A 155 -16.53 -10.21 2.95
N ARG A 156 -17.17 -9.08 3.21
CA ARG A 156 -18.57 -9.03 3.61
C ARG A 156 -19.38 -8.78 2.34
N LEU A 157 -20.25 -9.71 1.97
CA LEU A 157 -21.08 -9.59 0.75
C LEU A 157 -21.77 -8.22 0.70
N GLY A 158 -21.63 -7.52 -0.42
CA GLY A 158 -22.27 -6.22 -0.66
C GLY A 158 -21.62 -5.01 0.00
N THR A 159 -20.46 -5.15 0.66
CA THR A 159 -19.75 -4.00 1.23
C THR A 159 -18.75 -3.42 0.25
N THR A 160 -19.02 -2.21 -0.23
CA THR A 160 -17.97 -1.33 -0.75
C THR A 160 -17.02 -0.93 0.37
N PRO A 161 -15.72 -0.70 0.08
CA PRO A 161 -14.87 -0.04 1.03
C PRO A 161 -15.48 1.30 1.45
N THR A 162 -15.49 1.55 2.75
CA THR A 162 -16.01 2.79 3.32
C THR A 162 -15.14 3.21 4.47
N VAL A 163 -14.90 4.50 4.60
CA VAL A 163 -14.31 5.09 5.79
C VAL A 163 -15.38 5.08 6.90
N PRO A 164 -15.07 4.58 8.12
CA PRO A 164 -15.99 4.65 9.26
C PRO A 164 -16.39 6.09 9.59
N ARG A 165 -17.62 6.31 10.09
CA ARG A 165 -18.11 7.65 10.43
C ARG A 165 -17.32 8.28 11.57
N GLU A 166 -16.80 7.48 12.48
CA GLU A 166 -15.93 7.93 13.56
C GLU A 166 -14.58 8.46 13.07
N TRP A 167 -14.20 8.15 11.82
CA TRP A 167 -13.00 8.67 11.16
C TRP A 167 -13.33 9.79 10.18
N ASP A 168 -14.60 10.21 10.13
CA ASP A 168 -15.01 11.41 9.43
C ASP A 168 -14.22 12.61 9.99
N ARG A 169 -13.75 13.49 9.10
CA ARG A 169 -12.84 14.63 9.38
C ARG A 169 -11.37 14.30 9.64
N TYR A 170 -10.96 13.03 9.64
CA TYR A 170 -9.53 12.69 9.64
C TYR A 170 -8.89 12.80 8.25
N GLY A 171 -9.62 13.25 7.22
CA GLY A 171 -9.10 13.40 5.85
C GLY A 171 -8.92 12.07 5.11
N PHE A 172 -9.67 11.04 5.52
CA PHE A 172 -9.82 9.81 4.77
C PHE A 172 -10.92 10.02 3.72
N GLU A 173 -10.55 10.00 2.45
CA GLU A 173 -11.44 10.12 1.29
C GLU A 173 -11.32 8.82 0.50
N TRP A 174 -12.43 8.13 0.24
CA TRP A 174 -12.47 6.94 -0.61
C TRP A 174 -12.99 7.31 -1.99
N GLY A 175 -12.21 7.06 -3.04
CA GLY A 175 -12.60 7.39 -4.42
C GLY A 175 -12.75 8.89 -4.76
N GLU A 176 -12.77 9.80 -3.78
CA GLU A 176 -12.63 11.25 -3.98
C GLU A 176 -11.16 11.65 -3.77
N ILE A 177 -10.57 12.31 -4.77
CA ILE A 177 -9.13 12.62 -4.85
C ILE A 177 -8.90 14.14 -4.77
N SER A 178 -9.78 14.86 -4.09
CA SER A 178 -9.71 16.33 -4.00
C SER A 178 -8.75 16.82 -2.91
N GLY A 179 -8.52 16.05 -1.85
CA GLY A 179 -7.82 16.55 -0.65
C GLY A 179 -6.30 16.35 -0.57
N LEU A 180 -5.64 15.67 -1.52
CA LEU A 180 -4.30 15.11 -1.26
C LEU A 180 -3.11 15.74 -2.03
N LYS A 181 -3.30 16.88 -2.69
CA LYS A 181 -2.22 17.54 -3.47
C LYS A 181 -0.97 17.87 -2.66
N GLU A 182 -1.04 17.91 -1.33
CA GLU A 182 0.06 18.33 -0.47
C GLU A 182 0.75 17.20 0.31
N THR A 183 0.20 15.97 0.37
CA THR A 183 0.65 14.95 1.35
C THR A 183 1.52 13.84 0.78
N ILE A 184 1.35 13.47 -0.50
CA ILE A 184 2.18 12.43 -1.14
C ILE A 184 3.02 13.12 -2.22
N GLY A 185 4.32 13.28 -1.96
CA GLY A 185 5.26 13.70 -2.99
C GLY A 185 5.21 12.73 -4.17
N SER A 186 5.25 13.24 -5.40
CA SER A 186 5.20 12.45 -6.63
C SER A 186 5.99 11.14 -6.50
N ALA A 187 5.32 9.99 -6.70
CA ALA A 187 5.99 8.70 -6.70
C ALA A 187 7.10 8.69 -7.74
N ARG A 188 8.29 8.21 -7.35
CA ARG A 188 9.46 8.14 -8.22
C ARG A 188 9.67 6.71 -8.67
N MET A 189 10.03 6.53 -9.94
CA MET A 189 10.53 5.25 -10.43
C MET A 189 12.02 5.18 -10.12
N ARG A 190 12.50 4.10 -9.49
CA ARG A 190 13.93 3.83 -9.49
C ARG A 190 14.34 3.44 -10.92
N PRO A 191 15.44 3.98 -11.46
CA PRO A 191 16.02 3.44 -12.69
C PRO A 191 16.25 1.95 -12.50
N LEU A 192 15.86 1.12 -13.47
CA LEU A 192 16.31 -0.27 -13.51
C LEU A 192 17.83 -0.22 -13.53
N GLU A 193 18.48 -0.66 -12.45
CA GLU A 193 19.93 -0.84 -12.48
C GLU A 193 20.20 -1.88 -13.56
N SER A 194 20.78 -1.41 -14.66
CA SER A 194 21.31 -2.27 -15.69
C SER A 194 22.44 -3.06 -15.07
N GLY A 195 22.10 -4.24 -14.54
CA GLY A 195 23.07 -5.25 -14.12
C GLY A 195 24.06 -5.46 -15.26
N SER A 196 25.21 -4.84 -15.13
CA SER A 196 26.39 -5.04 -15.98
C SER A 196 27.31 -5.91 -15.15
N GLY A 197 27.48 -7.17 -15.55
CA GLY A 197 28.34 -8.14 -14.88
C GLY A 197 27.78 -9.54 -14.95
#